data_AF-A0A853I0V2-F1
#
_entry.id   AF-A0A853I0V2-F1
#
_cell.length_a   1.000
_cell.length_b   1.000
_cell.length_c   1.000
_cell.angle_alpha   90.00
_cell.angle_beta   90.00
_cell.angle_gamma   90.00
#
_symmetry.space_group_name_H-M   'P 1'
#
loop_
_entity.id
_entity.type
_entity.pdbx_description
1 polymer ?
#
loop_
_entity_poly.entity_id
_entity_poly.type
_entity_poly.pdbx_seq_one_letter_code
_entity_poly.pdbx_strand_id
1 'polypeptide(L)'
;MAIPQQVQQILDNEQIRYRLSSVSDNHEHPPKSATAVSVVLEDDAGQLQIICPRDHMIDLEKMNEKLGRKLVATSYRNMQKLYSNHGLQALPAIPQLTGLPTLVENSLLKNETIYIDSGIQHQYIRVKNDEFKRITGTATYLDITLPLSEVHQRNSNAEDDIQDITNAVENFTSLRIKQRLEQTIEIPPLPETAQKIIQLRVDPNADIRHLIEVVEKDPSLAAQVVSWAASPYYAAPGKIRSIEDAVIRVLGFDLVINLAIGLSLGKTLTPPKNEPEGFTPYWKQAAYCSLGVEAMVRKIPPKQRPELGLAYLAGLLHNFGYLVLSFVFPPHLELINRYREANPHVSYVDIERHVLGVSRDQIGGWLMQIWDMPDEVAKAIRYQNDIEYVSQHAEYAYLLYIASQLLCKHGIGEGMDEPIPENMYETLSLTPGEAEEAISSLIEKSEAVENLYKSFNSLG
;
A
#
# COMPACT_ATOMS: atom_id res chain seq x y z
N MET A 1 18.24 -5.80 26.19
CA MET A 1 17.33 -6.25 25.12
C MET A 1 17.52 -7.75 24.93
N ALA A 2 16.45 -8.53 24.95
CA ALA A 2 16.50 -9.96 24.65
C ALA A 2 16.20 -10.17 23.16
N ILE A 3 16.85 -11.17 22.56
CA ILE A 3 16.56 -11.67 21.21
C ILE A 3 15.97 -13.08 21.31
N PRO A 4 15.29 -13.60 20.28
CA PRO A 4 14.78 -14.97 20.26
C PRO A 4 15.87 -16.01 20.57
N GLN A 5 15.53 -17.02 21.37
CA GLN A 5 16.50 -17.98 21.92
C GLN A 5 17.30 -18.72 20.84
N GLN A 6 16.67 -19.09 19.73
CA GLN A 6 17.34 -19.79 18.62
C GLN A 6 18.36 -18.90 17.91
N VAL A 7 18.03 -17.62 17.72
CA VAL A 7 18.95 -16.63 17.15
C VAL A 7 20.16 -16.49 18.06
N GLN A 8 19.93 -16.34 19.38
CA GLN A 8 21.00 -16.27 20.36
C GLN A 8 21.90 -17.51 20.35
N GLN A 9 21.30 -18.72 20.32
CA GLN A 9 22.05 -19.97 20.29
C GLN A 9 22.98 -20.07 19.08
N ILE A 10 22.53 -19.66 17.89
CA ILE A 10 23.36 -19.68 16.68
C ILE A 10 24.53 -18.70 16.82
N LEU A 11 24.27 -17.47 17.25
CA LEU A 11 25.31 -16.45 17.44
C LEU A 11 26.33 -16.87 18.50
N ASP A 12 25.89 -17.49 19.58
CA ASP A 12 26.76 -17.94 20.67
C ASP A 12 27.60 -19.16 20.25
N ASN A 13 27.01 -20.13 19.55
CA ASN A 13 27.71 -21.32 19.02
C ASN A 13 28.83 -20.94 18.05
N GLU A 14 28.55 -19.97 17.17
CA GLU A 14 29.53 -19.42 16.23
C GLU A 14 30.43 -18.35 16.86
N GLN A 15 30.29 -18.04 18.15
CA GLN A 15 31.07 -17.00 18.85
C GLN A 15 31.08 -15.67 18.09
N ILE A 16 29.92 -15.26 17.59
CA ILE A 16 29.75 -14.03 16.82
C ILE A 16 29.74 -12.83 17.76
N ARG A 17 30.54 -11.82 17.43
CA ARG A 17 30.51 -10.55 18.17
C ARG A 17 29.45 -9.63 17.55
N TYR A 18 28.42 -9.32 18.33
CA TYR A 18 27.34 -8.44 17.91
C TYR A 18 26.99 -7.40 18.98
N ARG A 19 26.24 -6.38 18.57
CA ARG A 19 25.54 -5.44 19.46
C ARG A 19 24.07 -5.40 19.08
N LEU A 20 23.21 -5.17 20.05
CA LEU A 20 21.79 -4.92 19.78
C LEU A 20 21.55 -3.42 19.65
N SER A 21 20.71 -3.05 18.69
CA SER A 21 20.19 -1.70 18.51
C SER A 21 18.68 -1.77 18.33
N SER A 22 17.95 -0.88 18.99
CA SER A 22 16.53 -0.66 18.74
C SER A 22 16.31 0.70 18.10
N VAL A 23 15.27 0.82 17.29
CA VAL A 23 14.87 2.12 16.72
C VAL A 23 14.35 3.07 17.82
N SER A 24 13.87 2.54 18.94
CA SER A 24 13.28 3.34 20.04
C SER A 24 14.29 4.18 20.83
N ASP A 25 15.59 3.92 20.75
CA ASP A 25 16.57 4.58 21.62
C ASP A 25 17.20 5.85 21.02
N ASN A 26 17.19 6.05 19.69
CA ASN A 26 17.94 7.14 19.05
C ASN A 26 17.33 7.72 17.76
N HIS A 27 16.15 7.28 17.30
CA HIS A 27 15.55 7.65 16.00
C HIS A 27 16.41 7.37 14.74
N GLU A 28 17.64 6.89 14.89
CA GLU A 28 18.48 6.48 13.77
C GLU A 28 18.09 5.06 13.31
N HIS A 29 17.25 5.01 12.28
CA HIS A 29 17.07 3.79 11.51
C HIS A 29 18.41 3.36 10.90
N PRO A 30 18.71 2.04 10.85
CA PRO A 30 19.92 1.58 10.20
C PRO A 30 19.91 1.97 8.71
N PRO A 31 21.08 2.29 8.11
CA PRO A 31 21.15 2.58 6.68
C PRO A 31 20.56 1.43 5.86
N LYS A 32 19.66 1.73 4.92
CA LYS A 32 18.97 0.70 4.11
C LYS A 32 19.98 -0.17 3.34
N SER A 33 21.03 0.43 2.79
CA SER A 33 22.16 -0.25 2.10
C SER A 33 22.95 -1.22 2.97
N ALA A 34 22.91 -1.06 4.29
CA ALA A 34 23.62 -1.89 5.27
C ALA A 34 22.68 -2.84 6.04
N THR A 35 21.38 -2.79 5.76
CA THR A 35 20.35 -3.58 6.45
C THR A 35 20.03 -4.80 5.59
N ALA A 36 20.37 -5.98 6.09
CA ALA A 36 20.16 -7.24 5.40
C ALA A 36 18.72 -7.73 5.59
N VAL A 37 18.03 -7.96 4.48
CA VAL A 37 16.69 -8.55 4.40
C VAL A 37 16.82 -9.96 3.88
N SER A 38 16.02 -10.87 4.42
CA SER A 38 15.97 -12.27 3.98
C SER A 38 14.64 -12.57 3.30
N VAL A 39 14.70 -13.08 2.08
CA VAL A 39 13.55 -13.55 1.29
C VAL A 39 13.72 -15.03 0.98
N VAL A 40 12.64 -15.81 1.01
CA VAL A 40 12.65 -17.21 0.60
C VAL A 40 11.89 -17.36 -0.70
N LEU A 41 12.56 -17.97 -1.68
CA LEU A 41 12.01 -18.28 -2.99
C LEU A 41 11.99 -19.80 -3.20
N GLU A 42 11.10 -20.29 -4.06
CA GLU A 42 10.93 -21.71 -4.33
C GLU A 42 10.58 -22.01 -5.79
N ASP A 43 10.96 -23.20 -6.24
CA ASP A 43 10.50 -23.82 -7.48
C ASP A 43 10.49 -25.36 -7.30
N ASP A 44 10.28 -26.12 -8.40
CA ASP A 44 10.26 -27.59 -8.37
C ASP A 44 11.58 -28.24 -7.92
N ALA A 45 12.71 -27.54 -8.03
CA ALA A 45 14.01 -28.02 -7.58
C ALA A 45 14.26 -27.77 -6.08
N GLY A 46 13.41 -26.97 -5.42
CA GLY A 46 13.43 -26.74 -3.98
C GLY A 46 13.49 -25.26 -3.60
N GLN A 47 13.74 -25.00 -2.32
CA GLN A 47 13.74 -23.64 -1.76
C GLN A 47 15.14 -23.02 -1.77
N LEU A 48 15.19 -21.69 -1.81
CA LEU A 48 16.40 -20.87 -1.84
C LEU A 48 16.19 -19.62 -0.99
N GLN A 49 17.10 -19.35 -0.07
CA GLN A 49 17.12 -18.10 0.70
C GLN A 49 17.97 -17.06 -0.03
N ILE A 50 17.44 -15.86 -0.17
CA ILE A 50 18.14 -14.69 -0.72
C ILE A 50 18.34 -13.68 0.40
N ILE A 51 19.57 -13.22 0.59
CA ILE A 51 19.91 -12.15 1.52
C ILE A 51 20.41 -10.95 0.72
N CYS A 52 19.70 -9.82 0.81
CA CYS A 52 20.03 -8.60 0.07
C CYS A 52 19.87 -7.34 0.95
N PRO A 53 20.43 -6.19 0.54
CA PRO A 53 20.16 -4.92 1.22
C PRO A 53 18.69 -4.52 1.11
N ARG A 54 18.21 -3.75 2.09
CA ARG A 54 16.83 -3.24 2.14
C ARG A 54 16.54 -2.19 1.05
N ASP A 55 17.56 -1.52 0.52
CA ASP A 55 17.43 -0.60 -0.62
C ASP A 55 17.69 -1.28 -1.98
N HIS A 56 17.64 -2.61 -2.05
CA HIS A 56 17.74 -3.36 -3.28
C HIS A 56 16.48 -4.20 -3.52
N MET A 57 16.17 -4.40 -4.79
CA MET A 57 15.08 -5.25 -5.26
C MET A 57 15.64 -6.48 -5.96
N ILE A 58 15.10 -7.64 -5.67
CA ILE A 58 15.35 -8.90 -6.36
C ILE A 58 14.74 -8.83 -7.75
N ASP A 59 15.60 -8.86 -8.76
CA ASP A 59 15.20 -8.96 -10.17
C ASP A 59 14.96 -10.43 -10.51
N LEU A 60 13.70 -10.85 -10.35
CA LEU A 60 13.30 -12.25 -10.53
C LEU A 60 13.67 -12.79 -11.90
N GLU A 61 13.55 -12.00 -12.96
CA GLU A 61 13.86 -12.42 -14.33
C GLU A 61 15.36 -12.67 -14.51
N LYS A 62 16.20 -11.67 -14.21
CA LYS A 62 17.66 -11.81 -14.34
C LYS A 62 18.22 -12.88 -13.42
N MET A 63 17.69 -12.99 -12.20
CA MET A 63 18.13 -14.02 -11.26
C MET A 63 17.76 -15.42 -11.78
N ASN A 64 16.54 -15.61 -12.28
CA ASN A 64 16.13 -16.90 -12.84
C ASN A 64 16.92 -17.27 -14.09
N GLU A 65 17.21 -16.31 -14.97
CA GLU A 65 18.08 -16.51 -16.13
C GLU A 65 19.50 -16.95 -15.71
N LYS A 66 20.11 -16.22 -14.76
CA LYS A 66 21.47 -16.50 -14.27
C LYS A 66 21.59 -17.84 -13.55
N LEU A 67 20.56 -18.24 -12.81
CA LEU A 67 20.55 -19.50 -12.06
C LEU A 67 20.01 -20.69 -12.89
N GLY A 68 19.39 -20.44 -14.05
CA GLY A 68 18.70 -21.47 -14.82
C GLY A 68 17.51 -22.08 -14.08
N ARG A 69 16.82 -21.26 -13.26
CA ARG A 69 15.72 -21.68 -12.38
C ARG A 69 14.42 -20.93 -12.69
N LYS A 70 13.33 -21.32 -12.02
CA LYS A 70 12.02 -20.65 -12.14
C LYS A 70 11.46 -20.31 -10.76
N LEU A 71 12.30 -19.66 -9.96
CA LEU A 71 11.99 -19.25 -8.61
C LEU A 71 10.83 -18.25 -8.58
N VAL A 72 9.90 -18.50 -7.66
CA VAL A 72 8.84 -17.59 -7.23
C VAL A 72 8.94 -17.40 -5.73
N ALA A 73 8.27 -16.39 -5.18
CA ALA A 73 8.21 -16.21 -3.74
C ALA A 73 7.55 -17.41 -3.07
N THR A 74 8.07 -17.82 -1.91
CA THR A 74 7.40 -18.83 -1.09
C THR A 74 6.05 -18.29 -0.62
N SER A 75 5.01 -19.13 -0.70
CA SER A 75 3.65 -18.72 -0.30
C SER A 75 3.59 -18.13 1.11
N TYR A 76 2.71 -17.15 1.30
CA TYR A 76 2.48 -16.51 2.60
C TYR A 76 2.23 -17.53 3.72
N ARG A 77 1.42 -18.56 3.44
CA ARG A 77 1.13 -19.64 4.39
C ARG A 77 2.37 -20.43 4.81
N ASN A 78 3.30 -20.68 3.90
CA ASN A 78 4.55 -21.38 4.22
C ASN A 78 5.49 -20.48 5.03
N MET A 79 5.56 -19.19 4.70
CA MET A 79 6.31 -18.21 5.50
C MET A 79 5.77 -18.09 6.93
N GLN A 80 4.44 -18.03 7.11
CA GLN A 80 3.83 -17.99 8.44
C GLN A 80 4.12 -19.23 9.29
N LYS A 81 4.20 -20.42 8.66
CA LYS A 81 4.64 -21.64 9.35
C LYS A 81 6.11 -21.54 9.76
N LEU A 82 6.97 -21.02 8.89
CA LEU A 82 8.39 -20.81 9.19
C LEU A 82 8.55 -19.89 10.41
N TYR A 83 7.85 -18.77 10.45
CA TYR A 83 7.85 -17.83 11.56
C TYR A 83 7.36 -18.45 12.86
N SER A 84 6.20 -19.11 12.83
CA SER A 84 5.58 -19.72 14.01
C SER A 84 6.45 -20.82 14.62
N ASN A 85 7.09 -21.65 13.78
CA ASN A 85 7.96 -22.74 14.24
C ASN A 85 9.21 -22.26 14.98
N HIS A 86 9.64 -21.02 14.72
CA HIS A 86 10.88 -20.44 15.27
C HIS A 86 10.60 -19.28 16.23
N GLY A 87 9.33 -18.96 16.50
CA GLY A 87 8.93 -17.84 17.36
C GLY A 87 9.40 -16.47 16.83
N LEU A 88 9.44 -16.32 15.51
CA LEU A 88 9.94 -15.13 14.82
C LEU A 88 8.77 -14.24 14.35
N GLN A 89 8.99 -12.94 14.30
CA GLN A 89 8.09 -11.98 13.64
C GLN A 89 8.56 -11.61 12.23
N ALA A 90 9.87 -11.70 11.98
CA ALA A 90 10.52 -11.52 10.69
C ALA A 90 11.64 -12.55 10.55
N LEU A 91 12.08 -12.88 9.33
CA LEU A 91 13.18 -13.82 9.11
C LEU A 91 14.53 -13.09 9.20
N PRO A 92 15.37 -13.37 10.21
CA PRO A 92 16.71 -12.83 10.26
C PRO A 92 17.55 -13.30 9.06
N ALA A 93 18.47 -12.46 8.60
CA ALA A 93 19.49 -12.81 7.61
C ALA A 93 20.59 -13.73 8.20
N ILE A 94 20.16 -14.86 8.78
CA ILE A 94 20.98 -15.88 9.45
C ILE A 94 20.61 -17.23 8.82
N PRO A 95 21.38 -17.72 7.83
CA PRO A 95 21.06 -18.93 7.06
C PRO A 95 20.83 -20.19 7.90
N GLN A 96 21.53 -20.31 9.03
CA GLN A 96 21.43 -21.47 9.93
C GLN A 96 20.04 -21.67 10.54
N LEU A 97 19.21 -20.62 10.57
CA LEU A 97 17.83 -20.71 11.05
C LEU A 97 16.96 -21.56 10.11
N THR A 98 17.18 -21.43 8.80
CA THR A 98 16.38 -22.12 7.78
C THR A 98 17.06 -23.40 7.30
N GLY A 99 18.39 -23.43 7.33
CA GLY A 99 19.20 -24.50 6.73
C GLY A 99 19.10 -24.53 5.20
N LEU A 100 18.51 -23.51 4.57
CA LEU A 100 18.30 -23.47 3.13
C LEU A 100 19.61 -23.09 2.40
N PRO A 101 19.80 -23.58 1.16
CA PRO A 101 20.79 -23.01 0.27
C PRO A 101 20.59 -21.49 0.20
N THR A 102 21.66 -20.73 0.37
CA THR A 102 21.57 -19.27 0.52
C THR A 102 22.44 -18.54 -0.49
N LEU A 103 21.87 -17.53 -1.13
CA LEU A 103 22.59 -16.51 -1.89
C LEU A 103 22.67 -15.21 -1.10
N VAL A 104 23.83 -14.56 -1.13
CA VAL A 104 24.04 -13.26 -0.50
C VAL A 104 24.48 -12.25 -1.55
N GLU A 105 23.81 -11.12 -1.59
CA GLU A 105 24.15 -10.00 -2.47
C GLU A 105 25.51 -9.39 -2.08
N ASN A 106 26.40 -9.22 -3.06
CA ASN A 106 27.75 -8.70 -2.82
C ASN A 106 27.75 -7.25 -2.30
N SER A 107 26.75 -6.44 -2.68
CA SER A 107 26.68 -5.03 -2.27
C SER A 107 26.60 -4.85 -0.76
N LEU A 108 26.02 -5.81 -0.01
CA LEU A 108 26.05 -5.81 1.46
C LEU A 108 27.49 -5.75 1.97
N LEU A 109 28.40 -6.50 1.36
CA LEU A 109 29.77 -6.61 1.81
C LEU A 109 30.60 -5.32 1.63
N LYS A 110 30.08 -4.31 0.94
CA LYS A 110 30.72 -2.99 0.81
C LYS A 110 30.61 -2.18 2.10
N ASN A 111 29.69 -2.53 3.00
CA ASN A 111 29.52 -1.85 4.28
C ASN A 111 30.41 -2.46 5.37
N GLU A 112 31.02 -1.61 6.20
CA GLU A 112 31.84 -2.05 7.35
C GLU A 112 30.99 -2.73 8.44
N THR A 113 29.75 -2.26 8.60
CA THR A 113 28.77 -2.73 9.56
C THR A 113 27.54 -3.21 8.82
N ILE A 114 27.00 -4.37 9.22
CA ILE A 114 25.76 -4.93 8.72
C ILE A 114 24.74 -4.99 9.86
N TYR A 115 23.49 -4.68 9.54
CA TYR A 115 22.34 -4.76 10.43
C TYR A 115 21.45 -5.91 9.99
N ILE A 116 21.12 -6.80 10.91
CA ILE A 116 20.27 -7.97 10.68
C ILE A 116 19.06 -7.84 11.60
N ASP A 117 17.84 -8.13 11.13
CA ASP A 117 16.67 -8.21 12.00
C ASP A 117 16.90 -9.26 13.11
N SER A 118 16.54 -8.95 14.36
CA SER A 118 16.73 -9.90 15.45
C SER A 118 15.69 -11.03 15.49
N GLY A 119 14.64 -10.95 14.67
CA GLY A 119 13.41 -11.73 14.74
C GLY A 119 12.30 -11.02 15.54
N ILE A 120 12.58 -9.83 16.06
CA ILE A 120 11.64 -8.95 16.77
C ILE A 120 11.57 -7.63 16.02
N GLN A 121 10.36 -7.15 15.75
CA GLN A 121 10.14 -5.92 15.01
C GLN A 121 10.92 -4.72 15.60
N HIS A 122 11.51 -3.90 14.73
CA HIS A 122 12.30 -2.70 15.08
C HIS A 122 13.54 -2.94 15.96
N GLN A 123 14.01 -4.19 16.05
CA GLN A 123 15.23 -4.54 16.75
C GLN A 123 16.23 -5.21 15.80
N TYR A 124 17.47 -4.71 15.83
CA TYR A 124 18.52 -5.13 14.92
C TYR A 124 19.74 -5.64 15.66
N ILE A 125 20.36 -6.67 15.09
CA ILE A 125 21.67 -7.21 15.44
C ILE A 125 22.69 -6.53 14.54
N ARG A 126 23.55 -5.72 15.16
CA ARG A 126 24.64 -5.01 14.50
C ARG A 126 25.92 -5.83 14.58
N VAL A 127 26.48 -6.18 13.42
CA VAL A 127 27.73 -6.95 13.30
C VAL A 127 28.71 -6.27 12.36
N LYS A 128 30.00 -6.59 12.49
CA LYS A 128 31.01 -6.20 11.50
C LYS A 128 30.91 -7.10 10.27
N ASN A 129 31.38 -6.60 9.14
CA ASN A 129 31.43 -7.34 7.87
C ASN A 129 32.02 -8.77 8.00
N ASP A 130 33.15 -8.92 8.69
CA ASP A 130 33.78 -10.23 8.86
C ASP A 130 32.95 -11.20 9.71
N GLU A 131 32.25 -10.67 10.72
CA GLU A 131 31.33 -11.47 11.54
C GLU A 131 30.07 -11.85 10.72
N PHE A 132 29.58 -10.96 9.85
CA PHE A 132 28.51 -11.28 8.92
C PHE A 132 28.90 -12.41 7.94
N LYS A 133 30.13 -12.39 7.42
CA LYS A 133 30.65 -13.50 6.59
C LYS A 133 30.63 -14.83 7.34
N ARG A 134 31.04 -14.82 8.62
CA ARG A 134 30.96 -16.01 9.50
C ARG A 134 29.52 -16.48 9.67
N ILE A 135 28.58 -15.56 9.92
CA ILE A 135 27.13 -15.87 9.98
C ILE A 135 26.66 -16.51 8.67
N THR A 136 27.03 -15.98 7.51
CA THR A 136 26.54 -16.53 6.23
C THR A 136 27.21 -17.85 5.83
N GLY A 137 28.31 -18.23 6.49
CA GLY A 137 28.95 -19.54 6.35
C GLY A 137 29.25 -19.95 4.91
N THR A 138 28.56 -20.99 4.43
CA THR A 138 28.72 -21.58 3.09
C THR A 138 27.84 -20.92 2.02
N ALA A 139 27.21 -19.79 2.30
CA ALA A 139 26.40 -19.07 1.33
C ALA A 139 27.22 -18.67 0.10
N THR A 140 26.55 -18.64 -1.06
CA THR A 140 27.17 -18.21 -2.32
C THR A 140 26.94 -16.72 -2.52
N TYR A 141 27.99 -15.99 -2.89
CA TYR A 141 27.95 -14.55 -3.05
C TYR A 141 27.83 -14.16 -4.52
N LEU A 142 26.80 -13.40 -4.89
CA LEU A 142 26.50 -13.03 -6.28
C LEU A 142 25.82 -11.67 -6.36
N ASP A 143 25.97 -10.99 -7.51
CA ASP A 143 25.14 -9.82 -7.86
C ASP A 143 23.82 -10.35 -8.45
N ILE A 144 22.72 -10.21 -7.70
CA ILE A 144 21.40 -10.78 -8.01
C ILE A 144 20.25 -9.78 -7.78
N THR A 145 20.55 -8.57 -7.34
CA THR A 145 19.56 -7.52 -7.06
C THR A 145 19.89 -6.22 -7.79
N LEU A 146 18.90 -5.32 -7.88
CA LEU A 146 19.05 -3.95 -8.38
C LEU A 146 18.93 -2.95 -7.23
N PRO A 147 19.81 -1.94 -7.15
CA PRO A 147 19.62 -0.81 -6.25
C PRO A 147 18.35 -0.03 -6.60
N LEU A 148 17.52 0.30 -5.60
CA LEU A 148 16.30 1.08 -5.81
C LEU A 148 16.58 2.49 -6.33
N SER A 149 17.76 3.04 -6.10
CA SER A 149 18.17 4.33 -6.67
C SER A 149 18.19 4.35 -8.20
N GLU A 150 18.38 3.20 -8.86
CA GLU A 150 18.27 3.08 -10.32
C GLU A 150 16.81 3.11 -10.79
N VAL A 151 15.88 2.70 -9.93
CA VAL A 151 14.43 2.78 -10.16
C VAL A 151 13.92 4.20 -9.88
N HIS A 152 14.37 4.82 -8.78
CA HIS A 152 13.98 6.18 -8.35
C HIS A 152 14.46 7.29 -9.28
N GLN A 153 15.50 7.08 -10.08
CA GLN A 153 15.87 8.02 -11.15
C GLN A 153 14.75 8.24 -12.18
N ARG A 154 13.68 7.42 -12.14
CA ARG A 154 12.45 7.57 -12.91
C ARG A 154 11.33 8.28 -12.15
N ASN A 155 11.62 8.96 -11.03
CA ASN A 155 10.67 9.87 -10.39
C ASN A 155 10.37 11.01 -11.37
N SER A 156 9.29 10.83 -12.11
CA SER A 156 8.82 11.80 -13.07
C SER A 156 7.94 12.84 -12.40
N ASN A 157 8.13 14.08 -12.83
CA ASN A 157 7.27 15.18 -12.42
C ASN A 157 5.85 14.92 -12.93
N ALA A 158 4.83 15.51 -12.31
CA ALA A 158 3.46 15.35 -12.80
C ALA A 158 3.27 15.85 -14.25
N GLU A 159 4.15 16.73 -14.73
CA GLU A 159 4.16 17.19 -16.13
C GLU A 159 4.50 16.05 -17.12
N ASP A 160 5.25 15.05 -16.66
CA ASP A 160 5.70 13.92 -17.48
C ASP A 160 4.74 12.72 -17.41
N ASP A 161 3.77 12.71 -16.47
CA ASP A 161 2.88 11.57 -16.23
C ASP A 161 2.17 11.10 -17.50
N ILE A 162 1.64 12.04 -18.31
CA ILE A 162 0.95 11.69 -19.56
C ILE A 162 1.90 10.98 -20.52
N GLN A 163 3.15 11.44 -20.61
CA GLN A 163 4.15 10.84 -21.49
C GLN A 163 4.54 9.45 -20.99
N ASP A 164 4.76 9.29 -19.68
CA ASP A 164 5.13 7.99 -19.10
C ASP A 164 4.02 6.97 -19.24
N ILE A 165 2.76 7.37 -18.99
CA ILE A 165 1.61 6.48 -19.17
C ILE A 165 1.46 6.12 -20.65
N THR A 166 1.66 7.08 -21.57
CA THR A 166 1.64 6.81 -23.02
C THR A 166 2.73 5.81 -23.40
N ASN A 167 3.97 6.00 -22.92
CA ASN A 167 5.08 5.09 -23.16
C ASN A 167 4.79 3.68 -22.63
N ALA A 168 4.23 3.58 -21.43
CA ALA A 168 3.85 2.29 -20.85
C ALA A 168 2.79 1.59 -21.71
N VAL A 169 1.76 2.31 -22.15
CA VAL A 169 0.71 1.77 -23.02
C VAL A 169 1.29 1.33 -24.38
N GLU A 170 2.17 2.11 -24.99
CA GLU A 170 2.86 1.78 -26.24
C GLU A 170 3.73 0.52 -26.13
N ASN A 171 4.48 0.39 -25.03
CA ASN A 171 5.45 -0.68 -24.85
C ASN A 171 4.82 -2.00 -24.39
N PHE A 172 3.73 -1.94 -23.61
CA PHE A 172 3.19 -3.09 -22.88
C PHE A 172 1.78 -3.50 -23.30
N THR A 173 1.16 -2.80 -24.25
CA THR A 173 -0.17 -3.15 -24.77
C THR A 173 -0.17 -3.21 -26.30
N SER A 174 -1.25 -3.78 -26.86
CA SER A 174 -1.52 -3.71 -28.31
C SER A 174 -2.49 -2.58 -28.67
N LEU A 175 -2.76 -1.67 -27.72
CA LEU A 175 -3.70 -0.57 -27.90
C LEU A 175 -3.14 0.42 -28.93
N ARG A 176 -4.00 0.83 -29.85
CA ARG A 176 -3.63 1.85 -30.84
C ARG A 176 -3.66 3.21 -30.16
N ILE A 177 -2.53 3.91 -30.19
CA ILE A 177 -2.43 5.28 -29.70
C ILE A 177 -3.35 6.20 -30.51
N LYS A 178 -4.32 6.79 -29.82
CA LYS A 178 -5.28 7.78 -30.32
C LYS A 178 -4.82 9.18 -29.91
N GLN A 179 -5.57 10.19 -30.34
CA GLN A 179 -5.23 11.59 -30.07
C GLN A 179 -5.28 11.96 -28.57
N ARG A 180 -6.12 11.28 -27.80
CA ARG A 180 -6.26 11.48 -26.35
C ARG A 180 -5.97 10.15 -25.64
N LEU A 181 -5.20 10.18 -24.55
CA LEU A 181 -4.72 8.99 -23.86
C LEU A 181 -5.85 8.15 -23.27
N GLU A 182 -6.90 8.76 -22.74
CA GLU A 182 -8.10 8.06 -22.27
C GLU A 182 -8.87 7.34 -23.38
N GLN A 183 -8.78 7.82 -24.63
CA GLN A 183 -9.33 7.10 -25.77
C GLN A 183 -8.44 5.92 -26.15
N THR A 184 -7.12 6.06 -25.97
CA THR A 184 -6.14 5.00 -26.20
C THR A 184 -6.33 3.85 -25.21
N ILE A 185 -6.47 4.18 -23.91
CA ILE A 185 -6.57 3.19 -22.82
C ILE A 185 -7.93 2.49 -22.82
N GLU A 186 -8.90 2.97 -23.62
CA GLU A 186 -10.25 2.42 -23.73
C GLU A 186 -10.94 2.25 -22.37
N ILE A 187 -10.61 3.16 -21.44
CA ILE A 187 -11.24 3.19 -20.11
C ILE A 187 -12.74 3.39 -20.33
N PRO A 188 -13.60 2.57 -19.70
CA PRO A 188 -15.03 2.73 -19.89
C PRO A 188 -15.44 4.15 -19.46
N PRO A 189 -16.36 4.80 -20.21
CA PRO A 189 -16.79 6.14 -19.88
C PRO A 189 -17.44 6.13 -18.49
N LEU A 190 -17.20 7.22 -17.75
CA LEU A 190 -17.78 7.41 -16.44
C LEU A 190 -19.33 7.34 -16.52
N PRO A 191 -20.01 6.50 -15.71
CA PRO A 191 -21.47 6.41 -15.76
C PRO A 191 -22.14 7.76 -15.51
N GLU A 192 -23.26 8.04 -16.18
CA GLU A 192 -24.00 9.32 -16.04
C GLU A 192 -24.39 9.60 -14.57
N THR A 193 -24.75 8.56 -13.81
CA THR A 193 -25.01 8.66 -12.37
C THR A 193 -23.78 9.17 -11.63
N ALA A 194 -22.59 8.65 -11.91
CA ALA A 194 -21.34 9.07 -11.28
C ALA A 194 -20.99 10.52 -11.64
N GLN A 195 -21.13 10.90 -12.91
CA GLN A 195 -20.91 12.28 -13.37
C GLN A 195 -21.81 13.27 -12.62
N LYS A 196 -23.11 12.95 -12.48
CA LYS A 196 -24.05 13.78 -11.72
C LYS A 196 -23.66 13.89 -10.24
N ILE A 197 -23.23 12.79 -9.63
CA ILE A 197 -22.80 12.79 -8.22
C ILE A 197 -21.54 13.65 -8.03
N ILE A 198 -20.56 13.55 -8.94
CA ILE A 198 -19.35 14.39 -8.90
C ILE A 198 -19.72 15.87 -9.08
N GLN A 199 -20.62 16.19 -10.02
CA GLN A 199 -21.11 17.55 -10.22
C GLN A 199 -21.80 18.11 -8.97
N LEU A 200 -22.62 17.30 -8.29
CA LEU A 200 -23.23 17.69 -7.01
C LEU A 200 -22.18 17.93 -5.92
N ARG A 201 -21.03 17.25 -5.97
CA ARG A 201 -19.98 17.42 -4.96
C ARG A 201 -19.28 18.77 -5.07
N VAL A 202 -19.06 19.24 -6.30
CA VAL A 202 -18.36 20.49 -6.58
C VAL A 202 -19.32 21.70 -6.65
N ASP A 203 -20.64 21.48 -6.60
CA ASP A 203 -21.63 22.55 -6.60
C ASP A 203 -21.90 23.07 -5.18
N PRO A 204 -21.55 24.34 -4.86
CA PRO A 204 -21.78 24.92 -3.54
C PRO A 204 -23.26 25.10 -3.20
N ASN A 205 -24.17 24.94 -4.17
CA ASN A 205 -25.61 25.04 -3.98
C ASN A 205 -26.32 23.67 -3.92
N ALA A 206 -25.57 22.57 -4.04
CA ALA A 206 -26.15 21.25 -3.93
C ALA A 206 -26.69 21.02 -2.52
N ASP A 207 -27.90 20.46 -2.45
CA ASP A 207 -28.54 20.11 -1.19
C ASP A 207 -28.88 18.61 -1.15
N ILE A 208 -29.33 18.15 0.02
CA ILE A 208 -29.70 16.76 0.28
C ILE A 208 -30.75 16.24 -0.71
N ARG A 209 -31.67 17.09 -1.20
CA ARG A 209 -32.73 16.66 -2.11
C ARG A 209 -32.16 16.29 -3.47
N HIS A 210 -31.23 17.09 -3.98
CA HIS A 210 -30.55 16.78 -5.24
C HIS A 210 -29.82 15.43 -5.17
N LEU A 211 -29.17 15.12 -4.05
CA LEU A 211 -28.52 13.82 -3.84
C LEU A 211 -29.54 12.67 -3.79
N ILE A 212 -30.63 12.83 -3.04
CA ILE A 212 -31.70 11.83 -2.96
C ILE A 212 -32.27 11.54 -4.34
N GLU A 213 -32.54 12.57 -5.16
CA GLU A 213 -33.05 12.39 -6.52
C GLU A 213 -32.13 11.58 -7.43
N VAL A 214 -30.81 11.70 -7.24
CA VAL A 214 -29.83 10.92 -8.01
C VAL A 214 -29.75 9.49 -7.48
N VAL A 215 -29.71 9.31 -6.16
CA VAL A 215 -29.65 8.00 -5.50
C VAL A 215 -30.91 7.17 -5.77
N GLU A 216 -32.10 7.77 -5.75
CA GLU A 216 -33.38 7.09 -6.00
C GLU A 216 -33.51 6.58 -7.45
N LYS A 217 -32.80 7.18 -8.40
CA LYS A 217 -32.78 6.74 -9.80
C LYS A 217 -31.92 5.50 -10.02
N ASP A 218 -31.03 5.15 -9.09
CA ASP A 218 -30.25 3.90 -9.11
C ASP A 218 -30.68 3.00 -7.93
N PRO A 219 -31.57 2.01 -8.16
CA PRO A 219 -32.05 1.10 -7.12
C PRO A 219 -30.94 0.34 -6.39
N SER A 220 -29.83 0.05 -7.08
CA SER A 220 -28.67 -0.63 -6.49
C SER A 220 -27.93 0.31 -5.53
N LEU A 221 -27.76 1.58 -5.89
CA LEU A 221 -27.18 2.60 -5.02
C LEU A 221 -28.10 2.89 -3.81
N ALA A 222 -29.40 3.05 -4.04
CA ALA A 222 -30.40 3.26 -2.99
C ALA A 222 -30.40 2.15 -1.93
N ALA A 223 -30.38 0.88 -2.37
CA ALA A 223 -30.31 -0.26 -1.46
C ALA A 223 -29.03 -0.25 -0.60
N GLN A 224 -27.90 0.17 -1.18
CA GLN A 224 -26.62 0.24 -0.49
C GLN A 224 -26.58 1.36 0.55
N VAL A 225 -27.12 2.55 0.21
CA VAL A 225 -27.25 3.66 1.17
C VAL A 225 -28.03 3.23 2.42
N VAL A 226 -29.15 2.54 2.21
CA VAL A 226 -29.93 1.99 3.33
C VAL A 226 -29.16 0.91 4.10
N SER A 227 -28.46 0.01 3.40
CA SER A 227 -27.65 -1.05 4.01
C SER A 227 -26.52 -0.49 4.88
N TRP A 228 -25.82 0.56 4.43
CA TRP A 228 -24.77 1.19 5.22
C TRP A 228 -25.31 1.91 6.44
N ALA A 229 -26.39 2.67 6.28
CA ALA A 229 -27.04 3.32 7.43
C ALA A 229 -27.51 2.29 8.48
N ALA A 230 -27.91 1.10 8.04
CA ALA A 230 -28.28 0.00 8.94
C ALA A 230 -27.07 -0.79 9.50
N SER A 231 -25.84 -0.51 9.05
CA SER A 231 -24.66 -1.27 9.48
C SER A 231 -24.31 -1.01 10.95
N PRO A 232 -23.76 -2.01 11.66
CA PRO A 232 -23.34 -1.85 13.06
C PRO A 232 -22.34 -0.71 13.27
N TYR A 233 -21.56 -0.35 12.24
CA TYR A 233 -20.54 0.69 12.33
C TYR A 233 -21.12 2.08 12.65
N TYR A 234 -22.22 2.45 12.00
CA TYR A 234 -22.87 3.75 12.22
C TYR A 234 -23.88 3.76 13.38
N ALA A 235 -24.11 2.60 14.01
CA ALA A 235 -24.94 2.46 15.22
C ALA A 235 -26.29 3.22 15.14
N ALA A 236 -27.01 3.09 14.02
CA ALA A 236 -28.20 3.88 13.78
C ALA A 236 -29.28 3.69 14.86
N PRO A 237 -29.88 4.79 15.37
CA PRO A 237 -30.90 4.70 16.41
C PRO A 237 -32.24 4.20 15.82
N GLY A 238 -32.50 2.90 15.90
CA GLY A 238 -33.73 2.29 15.39
C GLY A 238 -33.72 2.00 13.88
N LYS A 239 -34.84 1.48 13.34
CA LYS A 239 -34.93 1.02 11.95
C LYS A 239 -34.88 2.20 10.96
N ILE A 240 -34.06 2.06 9.91
CA ILE A 240 -34.02 2.96 8.75
C ILE A 240 -35.30 2.79 7.93
N ARG A 241 -35.98 3.89 7.60
CA ARG A 241 -37.30 3.85 6.92
C ARG A 241 -37.28 4.32 5.47
N SER A 242 -36.30 5.12 5.08
CA SER A 242 -36.13 5.66 3.73
C SER A 242 -34.67 6.05 3.47
N ILE A 243 -34.35 6.38 2.21
CA ILE A 243 -33.04 6.94 1.84
C ILE A 243 -32.85 8.30 2.50
N GLU A 244 -33.87 9.15 2.52
CA GLU A 244 -33.85 10.42 3.23
C GLU A 244 -33.54 10.25 4.72
N ASP A 245 -34.15 9.26 5.38
CA ASP A 245 -33.87 8.93 6.78
C ASP A 245 -32.42 8.44 6.98
N ALA A 246 -31.90 7.63 6.05
CA ALA A 246 -30.50 7.19 6.06
C ALA A 246 -29.52 8.38 5.94
N VAL A 247 -29.78 9.31 5.01
CA VAL A 247 -28.93 10.48 4.75
C VAL A 247 -28.99 11.46 5.92
N ILE A 248 -30.19 11.85 6.39
CA ILE A 248 -30.34 12.92 7.39
C ILE A 248 -29.93 12.45 8.79
N ARG A 249 -30.30 11.22 9.18
CA ARG A 249 -30.18 10.78 10.57
C ARG A 249 -28.89 10.03 10.88
N VAL A 250 -28.24 9.45 9.86
CA VAL A 250 -27.14 8.49 10.08
C VAL A 250 -25.88 8.86 9.31
N LEU A 251 -25.95 8.92 7.98
CA LEU A 251 -24.75 9.00 7.14
C LEU A 251 -24.29 10.44 6.89
N GLY A 252 -25.22 11.36 6.68
CA GLY A 252 -24.93 12.71 6.20
C GLY A 252 -24.73 12.78 4.68
N PHE A 253 -24.82 14.00 4.14
CA PHE A 253 -24.69 14.28 2.71
C PHE A 253 -23.32 13.84 2.15
N ASP A 254 -22.23 14.28 2.78
CA ASP A 254 -20.86 14.05 2.31
C ASP A 254 -20.48 12.56 2.27
N LEU A 255 -20.97 11.77 3.21
CA LEU A 255 -20.67 10.35 3.21
C LEU A 255 -21.44 9.64 2.10
N VAL A 256 -22.73 9.94 1.92
CA VAL A 256 -23.53 9.31 0.86
C VAL A 256 -23.00 9.67 -0.53
N ILE A 257 -22.62 10.94 -0.76
CA ILE A 257 -22.05 11.34 -2.05
C ILE A 257 -20.73 10.61 -2.34
N ASN A 258 -19.84 10.48 -1.34
CA ASN A 258 -18.57 9.77 -1.49
C ASN A 258 -18.74 8.29 -1.78
N LEU A 259 -19.62 7.65 -1.02
CA LEU A 259 -19.93 6.25 -1.20
C LEU A 259 -20.55 6.01 -2.59
N ALA A 260 -21.46 6.90 -3.01
CA ALA A 260 -22.07 6.82 -4.33
C ALA A 260 -21.06 6.97 -5.48
N ILE A 261 -20.06 7.85 -5.32
CA ILE A 261 -18.92 7.95 -6.25
C ILE A 261 -18.14 6.63 -6.26
N GLY A 262 -17.66 6.17 -5.10
CA GLY A 262 -16.86 4.95 -5.00
C GLY A 262 -17.53 3.73 -5.60
N LEU A 263 -18.84 3.57 -5.38
CA LEU A 263 -19.63 2.50 -6.00
C LEU A 263 -19.75 2.62 -7.51
N SER A 264 -20.05 3.82 -7.99
CA SER A 264 -20.25 4.01 -9.43
C SER A 264 -18.95 3.76 -10.20
N LEU A 265 -17.82 4.14 -9.60
CA LEU A 265 -16.49 3.82 -10.12
C LEU A 265 -16.17 2.33 -10.01
N GLY A 266 -16.50 1.69 -8.88
CA GLY A 266 -16.29 0.25 -8.65
C GLY A 266 -17.13 -0.66 -9.56
N LYS A 267 -18.28 -0.18 -10.08
CA LYS A 267 -19.04 -0.86 -11.13
C LYS A 267 -18.35 -0.80 -12.50
N THR A 268 -17.45 0.16 -12.69
CA THR A 268 -16.79 0.43 -13.97
C THR A 268 -15.55 -0.45 -14.13
N LEU A 269 -14.75 -0.55 -13.06
CA LEU A 269 -13.56 -1.39 -13.00
C LEU A 269 -13.65 -2.29 -11.77
N THR A 270 -13.49 -3.60 -11.97
CA THR A 270 -13.54 -4.59 -10.88
C THR A 270 -12.15 -5.07 -10.48
N PRO A 271 -11.94 -5.43 -9.19
CA PRO A 271 -10.68 -6.04 -8.77
C PRO A 271 -10.42 -7.36 -9.52
N PRO A 272 -9.15 -7.73 -9.75
CA PRO A 272 -8.81 -9.02 -10.34
C PRO A 272 -9.31 -10.17 -9.45
N LYS A 273 -9.74 -11.28 -10.06
CA LYS A 273 -10.28 -12.45 -9.33
C LYS A 273 -9.28 -13.13 -8.41
N ASN A 274 -7.99 -13.02 -8.72
CA ASN A 274 -6.90 -13.63 -7.98
C ASN A 274 -6.02 -12.50 -7.41
N GLU A 275 -6.36 -12.03 -6.21
CA GLU A 275 -5.47 -11.17 -5.45
C GLU A 275 -4.36 -12.02 -4.81
N PRO A 276 -3.12 -11.52 -4.73
CA PRO A 276 -2.00 -12.26 -4.17
C PRO A 276 -2.24 -12.62 -2.69
N GLU A 277 -1.86 -13.84 -2.30
CA GLU A 277 -2.08 -14.34 -0.93
C GLU A 277 -1.28 -13.51 0.08
N GLY A 278 -1.92 -13.12 1.19
CA GLY A 278 -1.29 -12.32 2.24
C GLY A 278 -1.44 -10.81 2.05
N PHE A 279 -2.01 -10.34 0.94
CA PHE A 279 -2.36 -8.93 0.75
C PHE A 279 -3.78 -8.63 1.22
N THR A 280 -4.01 -7.37 1.60
CA THR A 280 -5.34 -6.91 1.99
C THR A 280 -6.22 -6.77 0.74
N PRO A 281 -7.44 -7.32 0.72
CA PRO A 281 -8.34 -7.16 -0.41
C PRO A 281 -8.63 -5.70 -0.74
N TYR A 282 -8.78 -5.38 -2.03
CA TYR A 282 -8.91 -4.00 -2.52
C TYR A 282 -9.92 -3.15 -1.74
N TRP A 283 -11.18 -3.61 -1.63
CA TRP A 283 -12.23 -2.85 -0.95
C TRP A 283 -12.04 -2.81 0.57
N LYS A 284 -11.37 -3.80 1.16
CA LYS A 284 -11.01 -3.77 2.58
C LYS A 284 -9.99 -2.65 2.79
N GLN A 285 -8.95 -2.57 1.96
CA GLN A 285 -7.97 -1.50 2.03
C GLN A 285 -8.60 -0.11 1.84
N ALA A 286 -9.48 0.06 0.85
CA ALA A 286 -10.20 1.31 0.60
C ALA A 286 -11.09 1.73 1.79
N ALA A 287 -11.84 0.79 2.38
CA ALA A 287 -12.68 1.05 3.54
C ALA A 287 -11.85 1.47 4.77
N TYR A 288 -10.79 0.73 5.09
CA TYR A 288 -9.94 1.09 6.23
C TYR A 288 -9.21 2.42 6.03
N CYS A 289 -8.70 2.71 4.83
CA CYS A 289 -8.02 3.97 4.54
C CYS A 289 -8.99 5.16 4.67
N SER A 290 -10.17 5.10 4.04
CA SER A 290 -11.19 6.17 4.15
C SER A 290 -11.61 6.46 5.60
N LEU A 291 -11.86 5.42 6.40
CA LEU A 291 -12.26 5.56 7.80
C LEU A 291 -11.09 5.99 8.69
N GLY A 292 -9.87 5.56 8.38
CA GLY A 292 -8.65 5.95 9.09
C GLY A 292 -8.33 7.42 8.90
N VAL A 293 -8.40 7.90 7.65
CA VAL A 293 -8.30 9.32 7.32
C VAL A 293 -9.40 10.12 8.01
N GLU A 294 -10.65 9.65 7.97
CA GLU A 294 -11.77 10.32 8.66
C GLU A 294 -11.49 10.48 10.16
N ALA A 295 -11.01 9.42 10.82
CA ALA A 295 -10.70 9.43 12.24
C ALA A 295 -9.56 10.41 12.57
N MET A 296 -8.51 10.48 11.74
CA MET A 296 -7.41 11.43 11.91
C MET A 296 -7.87 12.87 11.70
N VAL A 297 -8.64 13.16 10.65
CA VAL A 297 -9.14 14.52 10.37
C VAL A 297 -10.01 15.05 11.52
N ARG A 298 -10.77 14.16 12.20
CA ARG A 298 -11.56 14.54 13.38
C ARG A 298 -10.70 14.96 14.59
N LYS A 299 -9.44 14.50 14.67
CA LYS A 299 -8.46 14.92 15.69
C LYS A 299 -7.80 16.26 15.35
N ILE A 300 -7.72 16.63 14.06
CA ILE A 300 -7.17 17.92 13.62
C ILE A 300 -8.01 19.09 14.17
N PRO A 301 -7.38 20.17 14.67
CA PRO A 301 -8.11 21.33 15.19
C PRO A 301 -8.99 21.99 14.11
N PRO A 302 -10.19 22.50 14.47
CA PRO A 302 -11.18 22.95 13.48
C PRO A 302 -10.72 24.01 12.46
N LYS A 303 -9.73 24.84 12.82
CA LYS A 303 -9.22 25.90 11.93
C LYS A 303 -8.25 25.41 10.85
N GLN A 304 -7.62 24.26 11.09
CA GLN A 304 -6.65 23.62 10.20
C GLN A 304 -7.23 22.36 9.53
N ARG A 305 -8.47 22.01 9.87
CA ARG A 305 -9.12 20.77 9.45
C ARG A 305 -9.39 20.80 7.95
N PRO A 306 -8.83 19.84 7.17
CA PRO A 306 -9.20 19.66 5.77
C PRO A 306 -10.67 19.27 5.65
N GLU A 307 -11.26 19.44 4.47
CA GLU A 307 -12.66 19.08 4.26
C GLU A 307 -12.84 17.56 4.45
N LEU A 308 -13.60 17.18 5.48
CA LEU A 308 -13.75 15.78 5.89
C LEU A 308 -14.25 14.89 4.74
N GLY A 309 -15.20 15.41 3.96
CA GLY A 309 -15.73 14.70 2.80
C GLY A 309 -14.67 14.46 1.72
N LEU A 310 -13.75 15.39 1.48
CA LEU A 310 -12.71 15.22 0.44
C LEU A 310 -11.63 14.25 0.93
N ALA A 311 -11.26 14.37 2.21
CA ALA A 311 -10.30 13.47 2.84
C ALA A 311 -10.80 12.01 2.87
N TYR A 312 -12.07 11.82 3.22
CA TYR A 312 -12.71 10.50 3.15
C TYR A 312 -12.71 9.94 1.73
N LEU A 313 -13.08 10.76 0.73
CA LEU A 313 -13.13 10.34 -0.67
C LEU A 313 -11.73 9.98 -1.20
N ALA A 314 -10.72 10.77 -0.86
CA ALA A 314 -9.32 10.47 -1.16
C ALA A 314 -8.92 9.11 -0.58
N GLY A 315 -9.27 8.82 0.69
CA GLY A 315 -8.99 7.53 1.30
C GLY A 315 -9.75 6.37 0.64
N LEU A 316 -10.97 6.60 0.17
CA LEU A 316 -11.78 5.59 -0.53
C LEU A 316 -11.22 5.27 -1.93
N LEU A 317 -10.62 6.25 -2.60
CA LEU A 317 -10.11 6.14 -3.97
C LEU A 317 -8.57 6.02 -4.04
N HIS A 318 -7.86 6.01 -2.91
CA HIS A 318 -6.39 6.06 -2.86
C HIS A 318 -5.71 4.99 -3.73
N ASN A 319 -6.26 3.79 -3.77
CA ASN A 319 -5.71 2.66 -4.51
C ASN A 319 -6.41 2.42 -5.86
N PHE A 320 -7.27 3.33 -6.35
CA PHE A 320 -8.06 3.13 -7.57
C PHE A 320 -7.21 2.86 -8.82
N GLY A 321 -5.99 3.41 -8.87
CA GLY A 321 -5.03 3.12 -9.93
C GLY A 321 -4.71 1.63 -10.08
N TYR A 322 -4.81 0.81 -9.02
CA TYR A 322 -4.65 -0.64 -9.10
C TYR A 322 -5.71 -1.29 -10.00
N LEU A 323 -6.95 -0.82 -9.95
CA LEU A 323 -8.01 -1.30 -10.84
C LEU A 323 -7.74 -0.92 -12.29
N VAL A 324 -7.17 0.27 -12.51
CA VAL A 324 -6.75 0.70 -13.84
C VAL A 324 -5.60 -0.19 -14.35
N LEU A 325 -4.59 -0.46 -13.53
CA LEU A 325 -3.51 -1.38 -13.90
C LEU A 325 -4.05 -2.78 -14.25
N SER A 326 -5.00 -3.29 -13.47
CA SER A 326 -5.68 -4.57 -13.72
C SER A 326 -6.40 -4.62 -15.06
N PHE A 327 -7.04 -3.52 -15.44
CA PHE A 327 -7.78 -3.42 -16.69
C PHE A 327 -6.86 -3.25 -17.91
N VAL A 328 -5.85 -2.39 -17.80
CA VAL A 328 -5.01 -1.96 -18.93
C VAL A 328 -3.83 -2.90 -19.15
N PHE A 329 -3.25 -3.44 -18.08
CA PHE A 329 -2.07 -4.28 -18.12
C PHE A 329 -2.26 -5.64 -17.42
N PRO A 330 -3.30 -6.45 -17.73
CA PRO A 330 -3.57 -7.71 -17.02
C PRO A 330 -2.35 -8.65 -16.85
N PRO A 331 -1.55 -8.96 -17.91
CA PRO A 331 -0.40 -9.86 -17.74
C PRO A 331 0.73 -9.25 -16.91
N HIS A 332 0.90 -7.92 -16.96
CA HIS A 332 1.93 -7.24 -16.18
C HIS A 332 1.51 -7.06 -14.73
N LEU A 333 0.21 -7.01 -14.43
CA LEU A 333 -0.27 -7.02 -13.04
C LEU A 333 0.13 -8.33 -12.33
N GLU A 334 0.05 -9.47 -13.01
CA GLU A 334 0.54 -10.74 -12.47
C GLU A 334 2.05 -10.70 -12.19
N LEU A 335 2.83 -10.10 -13.10
CA LEU A 335 4.27 -9.90 -12.91
C LEU A 335 4.55 -8.97 -11.71
N ILE A 336 3.84 -7.84 -11.60
CA ILE A 336 3.92 -6.91 -10.47
C ILE A 336 3.64 -7.65 -9.16
N ASN A 337 2.61 -8.49 -9.11
CA ASN A 337 2.28 -9.28 -7.92
C ASN A 337 3.41 -10.25 -7.55
N ARG A 338 4.01 -10.95 -8.52
CA ARG A 338 5.17 -11.83 -8.28
C ARG A 338 6.38 -11.05 -7.74
N TYR A 339 6.65 -9.86 -8.28
CA TYR A 339 7.71 -9.00 -7.76
C TYR A 339 7.40 -8.51 -6.35
N ARG A 340 6.15 -8.16 -6.03
CA ARG A 340 5.70 -7.77 -4.68
C ARG A 340 5.88 -8.88 -3.66
N GLU A 341 5.50 -10.10 -4.01
CA GLU A 341 5.69 -11.27 -3.14
C GLU A 341 7.19 -11.58 -2.91
N ALA A 342 8.03 -11.39 -3.93
CA ALA A 342 9.48 -11.61 -3.82
C ALA A 342 10.22 -10.43 -3.18
N ASN A 343 9.59 -9.27 -3.04
CA ASN A 343 10.19 -8.05 -2.51
C ASN A 343 9.27 -7.38 -1.48
N PRO A 344 8.90 -8.07 -0.38
CA PRO A 344 7.97 -7.53 0.61
C PRO A 344 8.51 -6.28 1.33
N HIS A 345 9.81 -5.99 1.21
CA HIS A 345 10.48 -4.82 1.77
C HIS A 345 10.56 -3.62 0.80
N VAL A 346 10.02 -3.74 -0.42
CA VAL A 346 10.13 -2.73 -1.50
C VAL A 346 8.78 -2.08 -1.82
N SER A 347 8.82 -0.80 -2.23
CA SER A 347 7.73 0.01 -2.79
C SER A 347 6.85 -0.78 -3.73
N TYR A 348 5.52 -0.86 -3.56
CA TYR A 348 4.69 -1.18 -4.72
C TYR A 348 4.92 -0.14 -5.83
N VAL A 349 5.18 1.13 -5.48
CA VAL A 349 5.49 2.19 -6.43
C VAL A 349 6.77 1.88 -7.21
N ASP A 350 7.81 1.42 -6.52
CA ASP A 350 9.10 1.07 -7.12
C ASP A 350 8.98 -0.17 -8.00
N ILE A 351 8.25 -1.18 -7.56
CA ILE A 351 8.00 -2.39 -8.34
C ILE A 351 7.22 -2.06 -9.61
N GLU A 352 6.16 -1.25 -9.51
CA GLU A 352 5.37 -0.86 -10.67
C GLU A 352 6.17 -0.03 -11.68
N ARG A 353 6.98 0.92 -11.20
CA ARG A 353 7.89 1.70 -12.06
C ARG A 353 9.00 0.86 -12.68
N HIS A 354 9.45 -0.18 -12.00
CA HIS A 354 10.40 -1.12 -12.57
C HIS A 354 9.77 -1.92 -13.72
N VAL A 355 8.57 -2.45 -13.50
CA VAL A 355 7.88 -3.34 -14.46
C VAL A 355 7.26 -2.56 -15.62
N LEU A 356 6.56 -1.46 -15.34
CA LEU A 356 5.77 -0.71 -16.32
C LEU A 356 6.31 0.68 -16.65
N GLY A 357 7.24 1.22 -15.85
CA GLY A 357 7.68 2.61 -15.97
C GLY A 357 6.73 3.64 -15.36
N VAL A 358 5.59 3.20 -14.83
CA VAL A 358 4.55 4.05 -14.21
C VAL A 358 3.99 3.38 -12.97
N SER A 359 3.57 4.17 -11.98
CA SER A 359 2.87 3.66 -10.80
C SER A 359 1.35 3.79 -10.88
N ARG A 360 0.65 3.03 -10.02
CA ARG A 360 -0.79 3.18 -9.82
C ARG A 360 -1.18 4.57 -9.34
N ASP A 361 -0.32 5.25 -8.59
CA ASP A 361 -0.57 6.61 -8.11
C ASP A 361 -0.62 7.61 -9.27
N GLN A 362 0.29 7.45 -10.23
CA GLN A 362 0.34 8.27 -11.46
C GLN A 362 -0.91 8.08 -12.30
N ILE A 363 -1.22 6.83 -12.65
CA ILE A 363 -2.39 6.52 -13.47
C ILE A 363 -3.70 6.86 -12.74
N GLY A 364 -3.77 6.61 -11.43
CA GLY A 364 -4.92 6.93 -10.60
C GLY A 364 -5.16 8.43 -10.53
N GLY A 365 -4.15 9.22 -10.19
CA GLY A 365 -4.24 10.69 -10.14
C GLY A 365 -4.60 11.31 -11.49
N TRP A 366 -3.96 10.86 -12.56
CA TRP A 366 -4.28 11.27 -13.94
C TRP A 366 -5.73 10.96 -14.31
N LEU A 367 -6.23 9.76 -13.99
CA LEU A 367 -7.62 9.39 -14.28
C LEU A 367 -8.62 10.25 -13.50
N MET A 368 -8.33 10.58 -12.24
CA MET A 368 -9.19 11.46 -11.45
C MET A 368 -9.29 12.85 -12.06
N GLN A 369 -8.19 13.40 -12.60
CA GLN A 369 -8.23 14.67 -13.33
C GLN A 369 -9.10 14.59 -14.58
N ILE A 370 -9.04 13.49 -15.33
CA ILE A 370 -9.87 13.29 -16.54
C ILE A 370 -11.36 13.18 -16.21
N TRP A 371 -11.68 12.66 -15.02
CA TRP A 371 -13.06 12.55 -14.54
C TRP A 371 -13.56 13.82 -13.83
N ASP A 372 -12.84 14.93 -13.96
CA ASP A 372 -13.16 16.22 -13.33
C ASP A 372 -13.38 16.09 -11.81
N MET A 373 -12.61 15.20 -11.15
CA MET A 373 -12.63 15.08 -9.70
C MET A 373 -11.99 16.31 -9.04
N PRO A 374 -12.35 16.61 -7.78
CA PRO A 374 -11.68 17.66 -7.02
C PRO A 374 -10.17 17.48 -6.99
N ASP A 375 -9.45 18.58 -7.15
CA ASP A 375 -7.99 18.66 -7.15
C ASP A 375 -7.38 18.06 -5.89
N GLU A 376 -8.05 18.23 -4.75
CA GLU A 376 -7.70 17.62 -3.47
C GLU A 376 -7.57 16.11 -3.57
N VAL A 377 -8.54 15.45 -4.23
CA VAL A 377 -8.58 13.99 -4.37
C VAL A 377 -7.55 13.52 -5.39
N ALA A 378 -7.48 14.19 -6.55
CA ALA A 378 -6.54 13.82 -7.61
C ALA A 378 -5.07 13.96 -7.15
N LYS A 379 -4.73 15.07 -6.48
CA LYS A 379 -3.37 15.30 -5.95
C LYS A 379 -3.08 14.38 -4.76
N ALA A 380 -4.05 14.12 -3.88
CA ALA A 380 -3.85 13.14 -2.81
C ALA A 380 -3.42 11.78 -3.36
N ILE A 381 -4.16 11.25 -4.35
CA ILE A 381 -3.85 9.96 -4.97
C ILE A 381 -2.49 9.98 -5.66
N ARG A 382 -2.18 11.05 -6.42
CA ARG A 382 -0.93 11.16 -7.18
C ARG A 382 0.33 11.22 -6.29
N TYR A 383 0.22 11.87 -5.14
CA TYR A 383 1.37 12.20 -4.29
C TYR A 383 1.35 11.47 -2.93
N GLN A 384 0.46 10.50 -2.72
CA GLN A 384 0.33 9.79 -1.43
C GLN A 384 1.61 9.09 -0.97
N ASN A 385 2.56 8.77 -1.87
CA ASN A 385 3.87 8.19 -1.54
C ASN A 385 5.05 9.14 -1.78
N ASP A 386 4.78 10.40 -2.15
CA ASP A 386 5.81 11.41 -2.38
C ASP A 386 6.01 12.25 -1.10
N ILE A 387 7.02 11.86 -0.32
CA ILE A 387 7.33 12.51 0.95
C ILE A 387 7.89 13.94 0.79
N GLU A 388 8.31 14.31 -0.43
CA GLU A 388 8.86 15.63 -0.74
C GLU A 388 7.78 16.58 -1.29
N TYR A 389 6.56 16.10 -1.54
CA TYR A 389 5.46 16.90 -2.05
C TYR A 389 4.94 17.91 -1.03
N VAL A 390 5.31 19.18 -1.20
CA VAL A 390 4.93 20.30 -0.31
C VAL A 390 4.03 21.35 -0.99
N SER A 391 3.37 20.99 -2.08
CA SER A 391 2.55 21.91 -2.89
C SER A 391 1.08 21.95 -2.45
N GLN A 392 0.22 22.57 -3.26
CA GLN A 392 -1.20 22.73 -2.99
C GLN A 392 -1.86 21.37 -2.66
N HIS A 393 -2.71 21.35 -1.62
CA HIS A 393 -3.44 20.16 -1.18
C HIS A 393 -2.56 19.01 -0.64
N ALA A 394 -1.30 19.28 -0.27
CA ALA A 394 -0.40 18.28 0.33
C ALA A 394 -0.97 17.64 1.61
N GLU A 395 -1.82 18.36 2.36
CA GLU A 395 -2.50 17.83 3.55
C GLU A 395 -3.28 16.53 3.26
N TYR A 396 -3.88 16.40 2.09
CA TYR A 396 -4.62 15.19 1.72
C TYR A 396 -3.68 14.02 1.38
N ALA A 397 -2.57 14.28 0.69
CA ALA A 397 -1.54 13.27 0.43
C ALA A 397 -0.90 12.78 1.73
N TYR A 398 -0.62 13.69 2.68
CA TYR A 398 -0.06 13.34 3.99
C TYR A 398 -1.03 12.50 4.82
N LEU A 399 -2.33 12.81 4.79
CA LEU A 399 -3.34 11.97 5.43
C LEU A 399 -3.34 10.54 4.87
N LEU A 400 -3.23 10.37 3.55
CA LEU A 400 -3.15 9.05 2.92
C LEU A 400 -1.86 8.31 3.30
N TYR A 401 -0.72 9.00 3.28
CA TYR A 401 0.56 8.43 3.66
C TYR A 401 0.51 7.93 5.11
N ILE A 402 0.15 8.81 6.06
CA ILE A 402 0.09 8.49 7.49
C ILE A 402 -0.90 7.34 7.74
N ALA A 403 -2.11 7.41 7.16
CA ALA A 403 -3.11 6.36 7.31
C ALA A 403 -2.57 5.01 6.84
N SER A 404 -1.96 4.96 5.65
CA SER A 404 -1.44 3.73 5.05
C SER A 404 -0.32 3.13 5.89
N GLN A 405 0.61 3.95 6.39
CA GLN A 405 1.69 3.50 7.25
C GLN A 405 1.18 2.94 8.58
N LEU A 406 0.26 3.64 9.24
CA LEU A 406 -0.29 3.21 10.53
C LEU A 406 -1.19 1.97 10.38
N LEU A 407 -2.00 1.88 9.32
CA LEU A 407 -2.81 0.70 9.03
C LEU A 407 -1.93 -0.53 8.74
N CYS A 408 -0.80 -0.34 8.04
CA CYS A 408 0.14 -1.42 7.75
C CYS A 408 0.73 -2.04 9.02
N LYS A 409 0.97 -1.25 10.08
CA LYS A 409 1.39 -1.78 11.40
C LYS A 409 0.37 -2.75 12.02
N HIS A 410 -0.89 -2.66 11.60
CA HIS A 410 -1.98 -3.56 12.01
C HIS A 410 -2.29 -4.65 10.96
N GLY A 411 -1.43 -4.84 9.97
CA GLY A 411 -1.59 -5.84 8.91
C GLY A 411 -2.67 -5.49 7.89
N ILE A 412 -2.98 -4.20 7.71
CA ILE A 412 -3.99 -3.71 6.76
C ILE A 412 -3.33 -2.84 5.70
N GLY A 413 -3.63 -3.16 4.44
CA GLY A 413 -3.12 -2.46 3.27
C GLY A 413 -1.66 -2.74 3.01
N GLU A 414 -1.01 -1.77 2.37
CA GLU A 414 0.42 -1.80 2.07
C GLU A 414 1.02 -0.50 2.61
N GLY A 415 2.10 -0.66 3.36
CA GLY A 415 2.88 0.44 3.90
C GLY A 415 4.33 0.01 3.99
N MET A 416 5.18 1.01 4.15
CA MET A 416 6.58 0.83 4.43
C MET A 416 6.83 0.89 5.91
N ASP A 417 7.66 -0.02 6.43
CA ASP A 417 8.13 0.11 7.81
C ASP A 417 9.21 1.21 7.91
N GLU A 418 8.80 2.44 7.63
CA GLU A 418 9.61 3.65 7.54
C GLU A 418 9.08 4.72 8.50
N PRO A 419 9.97 5.55 9.08
CA PRO A 419 9.55 6.64 9.93
C PRO A 419 8.72 7.63 9.11
N ILE A 420 7.57 8.00 9.66
CA ILE A 420 6.74 9.05 9.07
C ILE A 420 7.42 10.40 9.31
N PRO A 421 7.67 11.22 8.27
CA PRO A 421 8.31 12.52 8.42
C PRO A 421 7.55 13.47 9.36
N GLU A 422 8.28 14.14 10.27
CA GLU A 422 7.68 15.01 11.29
C GLU A 422 6.92 16.20 10.68
N ASN A 423 7.40 16.73 9.55
CA ASN A 423 6.75 17.82 8.83
C ASN A 423 5.31 17.48 8.37
N MET A 424 5.00 16.21 8.11
CA MET A 424 3.63 15.80 7.74
C MET A 424 2.67 15.97 8.91
N TYR A 425 3.09 15.57 10.11
CA TYR A 425 2.34 15.78 11.36
C TYR A 425 2.18 17.26 11.68
N GLU A 426 3.26 18.04 11.55
CA GLU A 426 3.24 19.49 11.77
C GLU A 426 2.27 20.21 10.82
N THR A 427 2.31 19.87 9.53
CA THR A 427 1.41 20.45 8.50
C THR A 427 -0.06 20.19 8.84
N LEU A 428 -0.36 18.99 9.33
CA LEU A 428 -1.72 18.61 9.72
C LEU A 428 -2.13 19.13 11.11
N SER A 429 -1.22 19.73 11.87
CA SER A 429 -1.44 20.06 13.29
C SER A 429 -1.94 18.84 14.08
N LEU A 430 -1.38 17.67 13.79
CA LEU A 430 -1.76 16.37 14.34
C LEU A 430 -0.53 15.73 14.95
N THR A 431 -0.59 15.28 16.20
CA THR A 431 0.55 14.58 16.82
C THR A 431 0.59 13.11 16.38
N PRO A 432 1.78 12.46 16.37
CA PRO A 432 1.89 11.02 16.10
C PRO A 432 0.98 10.17 17.01
N GLY A 433 0.88 10.53 18.30
CA GLY A 433 0.02 9.84 19.27
C GLY A 433 -1.47 9.97 18.96
N GLU A 434 -1.94 11.14 18.50
CA GLU A 434 -3.35 11.31 18.09
C GLU A 434 -3.68 10.53 16.82
N ALA A 435 -2.74 10.47 15.87
CA ALA A 435 -2.88 9.65 14.66
C ALA A 435 -2.93 8.16 14.99
N GLU A 436 -2.01 7.67 15.84
CA GLU A 436 -1.98 6.29 16.31
C GLU A 436 -3.23 5.91 17.11
N GLU A 437 -3.73 6.80 17.98
CA GLU A 437 -4.98 6.60 18.72
C GLU A 437 -6.18 6.50 17.77
N ALA A 438 -6.24 7.35 16.75
CA ALA A 438 -7.31 7.36 15.76
C ALA A 438 -7.38 6.03 14.99
N ILE A 439 -6.24 5.53 14.52
CA ILE A 439 -6.15 4.25 13.81
C ILE A 439 -6.41 3.08 14.76
N SER A 440 -5.83 3.06 15.96
CA SER A 440 -6.07 1.99 16.95
C SER A 440 -7.55 1.86 17.31
N SER A 441 -8.24 2.98 17.52
CA SER A 441 -9.69 3.01 17.79
C SER A 441 -10.52 2.47 16.62
N LEU A 442 -10.05 2.61 15.37
CA LEU A 442 -10.68 2.02 14.20
C LEU A 442 -10.46 0.49 14.15
N ILE A 443 -9.25 0.03 14.48
CA ILE A 443 -8.92 -1.41 14.54
C ILE A 443 -9.75 -2.14 15.59
N GLU A 444 -10.00 -1.51 16.74
CA GLU A 444 -10.91 -2.04 17.78
C GLU A 444 -12.34 -2.28 17.24
N LYS A 445 -12.74 -1.55 16.19
CA LYS A 445 -14.04 -1.69 15.52
C LYS A 445 -13.98 -2.54 14.25
N SER A 446 -12.94 -3.35 14.08
CA SER A 446 -12.69 -4.15 12.88
C SER A 446 -13.89 -4.96 12.39
N GLU A 447 -14.61 -5.65 13.27
CA GLU A 447 -15.79 -6.44 12.88
C GLU A 447 -16.88 -5.58 12.20
N ALA A 448 -17.09 -4.36 12.70
CA ALA A 448 -18.05 -3.43 12.11
C ALA A 448 -17.57 -2.90 10.75
N VAL A 449 -16.27 -2.64 10.61
CA VAL A 449 -15.65 -2.25 9.33
C VAL A 449 -15.72 -3.38 8.31
N GLU A 450 -15.49 -4.63 8.72
CA GLU A 450 -15.58 -5.80 7.83
C GLU A 450 -16.99 -6.02 7.29
N ASN A 451 -18.01 -5.73 8.09
CA ASN A 451 -19.40 -5.78 7.63
C ASN A 451 -19.72 -4.68 6.61
N LEU A 452 -19.13 -3.48 6.78
CA LEU A 452 -19.20 -2.41 5.79
C LEU A 452 -18.49 -2.82 4.50
N TYR A 453 -17.29 -3.39 4.56
CA TYR A 453 -16.56 -3.93 3.41
C TYR A 453 -17.36 -4.99 2.62
N LYS A 454 -18.04 -5.93 3.28
CA LYS A 454 -18.80 -7.00 2.59
C LYS A 454 -19.87 -6.45 1.65
N SER A 455 -20.44 -5.29 1.97
CA SER A 455 -21.39 -4.62 1.08
C SER A 455 -20.73 -4.12 -0.21
N PHE A 456 -19.49 -3.60 -0.15
CA PHE A 456 -18.71 -3.26 -1.34
C PHE A 456 -18.32 -4.49 -2.15
N ASN A 457 -17.99 -5.61 -1.51
CA ASN A 457 -17.58 -6.81 -2.23
C ASN A 457 -18.74 -7.49 -2.99
N SER A 458 -20.00 -7.26 -2.59
CA SER A 458 -21.17 -7.74 -3.32
C SER A 458 -21.43 -7.06 -4.68
N LEU A 459 -20.54 -6.14 -5.11
CA LEU A 459 -20.61 -5.40 -6.37
C LEU A 459 -19.92 -6.09 -7.55
N GLY A 460 -19.01 -7.03 -7.28
CA GLY A 460 -18.12 -7.66 -8.26
C GLY A 460 -18.60 -8.98 -8.81
#